data_AF-A0A162FZN3-F1
#
_entry.id   AF-A0A162FZN3-F1
#
_cell.length_a   1.000
_cell.length_b   1.000
_cell.length_c   1.000
_cell.angle_alpha   90.00
_cell.angle_beta   90.00
_cell.angle_gamma   90.00
#
_symmetry.space_group_name_H-M   'P 1'
#
loop_
_entity.id
_entity.type
_entity.pdbx_description
1 polymer ?
#
loop_
_entity_poly.entity_id
_entity_poly.type
_entity_poly.pdbx_seq_one_letter_code
_entity_poly.pdbx_strand_id
1 'polypeptide(L)'
;MKLPILVLNGPNLNLLGTREPELYGSDTLADAEALAAEAAERHGLAIETFQSSSEGAIVDRLHAARGAVSGIVLNAGAYTHTSVAIRDAVLATGLPMVEVHVSNVHRREPFRQHSYLSDIAVA
;
A
#
# COMPACT_ATOMS: atom_id res chain seq x y z
N MET A 1 1.91 3.41 -24.34
CA MET A 1 2.67 2.81 -23.23
C MET A 1 1.66 2.34 -22.19
N LYS A 2 1.96 1.27 -21.45
CA LYS A 2 1.09 0.84 -20.33
C LYS A 2 1.19 1.89 -19.21
N LEU A 3 0.08 2.21 -18.55
CA LEU A 3 0.11 3.08 -17.37
C LEU A 3 0.86 2.37 -16.24
N PRO A 4 1.50 3.11 -15.31
CA PRO A 4 2.23 2.53 -14.20
C PRO A 4 1.30 1.84 -13.18
N ILE A 5 1.88 1.11 -12.23
CA ILE A 5 1.19 0.63 -11.02
C ILE A 5 1.47 1.61 -9.89
N LEU A 6 0.44 1.97 -9.11
CA LEU A 6 0.63 2.75 -7.89
C LEU A 6 0.95 1.83 -6.72
N VAL A 7 2.12 2.02 -6.11
CA VAL A 7 2.48 1.42 -4.82
C VAL A 7 2.23 2.47 -3.73
N LEU A 8 1.21 2.24 -2.91
CA LEU A 8 0.75 3.19 -1.88
C LEU A 8 1.01 2.64 -0.48
N ASN A 9 1.69 3.45 0.33
CA ASN A 9 2.09 3.12 1.69
C ASN A 9 1.45 4.09 2.70
N GLY A 10 0.74 3.53 3.67
CA GLY A 10 0.05 4.25 4.72
C GLY A 10 0.95 4.72 5.88
N PRO A 11 0.35 5.00 7.05
CA PRO A 11 1.05 5.63 8.16
C PRO A 11 2.14 4.75 8.75
N ASN A 12 3.20 5.41 9.21
CA ASN A 12 4.38 4.84 9.88
C ASN A 12 5.28 3.94 9.02
N LEU A 13 4.91 3.62 7.77
CA LEU A 13 5.76 2.82 6.88
C LEU A 13 7.03 3.57 6.46
N ASN A 14 7.02 4.90 6.50
CA ASN A 14 8.22 5.71 6.34
C ASN A 14 9.29 5.48 7.42
N LEU A 15 8.96 4.78 8.51
CA LEU A 15 9.88 4.47 9.59
C LEU A 15 10.46 3.04 9.50
N LEU A 16 10.15 2.28 8.44
CA LEU A 16 10.76 0.96 8.20
C LEU A 16 12.29 1.08 8.19
N GLY A 17 12.96 0.05 8.73
CA GLY A 17 14.42 -0.01 8.85
C GLY A 17 15.05 0.88 9.94
N THR A 18 14.29 1.82 10.54
CA THR A 18 14.84 2.77 11.52
C THR A 18 14.56 2.41 12.98
N ARG A 19 13.55 1.56 13.24
CA ARG A 19 13.12 1.21 14.59
C ARG A 19 13.68 -0.15 14.98
N GLU A 20 14.53 -0.17 16.01
CA GLU A 20 15.08 -1.39 16.62
C GLU A 20 15.53 -2.42 15.56
N PRO A 21 16.42 -2.06 14.61
CA PRO A 21 16.73 -2.86 13.42
C PRO A 21 17.30 -4.24 13.74
N GLU A 22 17.92 -4.41 14.92
CA GLU A 22 18.37 -5.73 15.42
C GLU A 22 17.21 -6.72 15.66
N LEU A 23 15.98 -6.23 15.84
CA LEU A 23 14.77 -7.03 16.07
C LEU A 23 13.88 -7.12 14.82
N TYR A 24 13.81 -6.07 13.99
CA TYR A 24 12.83 -5.96 12.90
C TYR A 24 13.43 -5.98 11.49
N GLY A 25 14.76 -6.05 11.38
CA GLY A 25 15.47 -5.91 10.11
C GLY A 25 15.79 -4.45 9.78
N SER A 26 16.76 -4.26 8.89
CA SER A 26 17.25 -2.95 8.45
C SER A 26 16.61 -2.45 7.16
N ASP A 27 15.81 -3.27 6.49
CA ASP A 27 15.20 -2.92 5.20
C ASP A 27 14.25 -1.73 5.37
N THR A 28 14.48 -0.70 4.58
CA THR A 28 13.74 0.55 4.59
C THR A 28 12.55 0.50 3.64
N LEU A 29 11.69 1.51 3.71
CA LEU A 29 10.64 1.68 2.71
C LEU A 29 11.21 1.84 1.29
N ALA A 30 12.33 2.54 1.16
CA ALA A 30 12.99 2.74 -0.13
C ALA A 30 13.48 1.41 -0.72
N ASP A 31 13.97 0.49 0.12
CA ASP A 31 14.38 -0.84 -0.33
C ASP A 31 13.17 -1.66 -0.83
N ALA A 32 12.04 -1.60 -0.13
CA ALA A 32 10.81 -2.24 -0.57
C ALA A 32 10.27 -1.65 -1.89
N GLU A 33 10.35 -0.32 -2.05
CA GLU A 33 9.97 0.37 -3.28
C GLU A 33 10.88 0.00 -4.46
N ALA A 34 12.19 -0.12 -4.22
CA ALA A 34 13.15 -0.58 -5.23
C ALA A 34 12.87 -2.03 -5.67
N LEU A 35 12.60 -2.93 -4.72
CA LEU A 35 12.20 -4.31 -5.02
C LEU A 35 10.93 -4.38 -5.86
N ALA A 36 9.94 -3.54 -5.56
CA ALA A 36 8.71 -3.44 -6.35
C ALA A 36 8.97 -2.90 -7.76
N ALA A 37 9.86 -1.91 -7.91
CA ALA A 37 10.23 -1.34 -9.20
C ALA A 37 10.92 -2.38 -10.08
N GLU A 38 11.91 -3.09 -9.54
CA GLU A 38 12.60 -4.18 -10.24
C GLU A 38 11.61 -5.29 -10.66
N ALA A 39 10.64 -5.61 -9.81
CA ALA A 39 9.61 -6.59 -10.13
C ALA A 39 8.73 -6.14 -11.29
N ALA A 40 8.28 -4.88 -11.29
CA ALA A 40 7.49 -4.32 -12.38
C ALA A 40 8.28 -4.27 -13.70
N GLU A 41 9.56 -3.90 -13.64
CA GLU A 41 10.42 -3.80 -14.83
C GLU A 41 10.59 -5.16 -15.52
N ARG A 42 10.72 -6.25 -14.76
CA ARG A 42 10.74 -7.63 -15.33
C ARG A 42 9.49 -7.98 -16.14
N HIS A 43 8.39 -7.25 -15.94
CA HIS A 43 7.14 -7.39 -16.69
C HIS A 43 6.89 -6.26 -17.70
N GLY A 44 7.88 -5.39 -17.93
CA GLY A 44 7.78 -4.24 -18.83
C GLY A 44 6.79 -3.18 -18.34
N LEU A 45 6.67 -3.02 -17.02
CA LEU A 45 5.84 -2.05 -16.33
C LEU A 45 6.70 -1.06 -15.53
N ALA A 46 6.16 0.12 -15.26
CA ALA A 46 6.72 1.08 -14.33
C ALA A 46 5.85 1.16 -13.07
N ILE A 47 6.41 1.69 -11.99
CA ILE A 47 5.66 2.01 -10.77
C ILE A 47 5.72 3.50 -10.45
N GLU A 48 4.70 3.97 -9.75
CA GLU A 48 4.70 5.21 -9.00
C GLU A 48 4.57 4.87 -7.53
N THR A 49 5.38 5.49 -6.66
CA THR A 49 5.29 5.28 -5.22
C THR A 49 4.68 6.49 -4.53
N PHE A 50 3.94 6.25 -3.45
CA PHE A 50 3.40 7.29 -2.59
C PHE A 50 3.33 6.81 -1.15
N GLN A 51 3.81 7.61 -0.22
CA GLN A 51 3.67 7.36 1.21
C GLN A 51 3.02 8.57 1.89
N SER A 52 2.07 8.31 2.79
CA SER A 52 1.59 9.34 3.70
C SER A 52 1.06 8.77 5.01
N SER A 53 1.21 9.55 6.08
CA SER A 53 0.55 9.29 7.37
C SER A 53 -0.82 9.97 7.48
N SER A 54 -1.16 10.86 6.55
CA SER A 54 -2.46 11.54 6.49
C SER A 54 -3.46 10.70 5.70
N GLU A 55 -4.56 10.31 6.34
CA GLU A 55 -5.66 9.58 5.68
C GLU A 55 -6.22 10.36 4.49
N GLY A 56 -6.44 11.67 4.64
CA GLY A 56 -6.93 12.53 3.56
C GLY A 56 -5.97 12.55 2.35
N ALA A 57 -4.67 12.62 2.59
CA ALA A 57 -3.70 12.61 1.50
C ALA A 57 -3.67 11.27 0.74
N ILE A 58 -3.92 10.15 1.44
CA ILE A 58 -4.08 8.83 0.81
C ILE A 58 -5.34 8.81 -0.06
N VAL A 59 -6.46 9.30 0.46
CA VAL A 59 -7.73 9.41 -0.28
C VAL A 59 -7.57 10.28 -1.53
N ASP A 60 -6.95 11.44 -1.42
CA ASP A 60 -6.70 12.34 -2.54
C ASP A 60 -5.80 11.67 -3.60
N ARG A 61 -4.77 10.93 -3.16
CA ARG A 61 -3.89 10.20 -4.07
C ARG A 61 -4.61 9.08 -4.82
N LEU A 62 -5.53 8.38 -4.14
CA LEU A 62 -6.36 7.33 -4.74
C LEU A 62 -7.28 7.93 -5.81
N HIS A 63 -7.95 9.05 -5.52
CA HIS A 63 -8.77 9.75 -6.51
C HIS A 63 -7.96 10.17 -7.74
N ALA A 64 -6.76 10.71 -7.53
CA ALA A 64 -5.86 11.11 -8.61
C ALA A 64 -5.34 9.93 -9.45
N ALA A 65 -5.40 8.69 -8.93
CA ALA A 65 -4.94 7.50 -9.65
C ALA A 65 -5.86 7.10 -10.82
N ARG A 66 -7.13 7.53 -10.78
CA ARG A 66 -8.13 7.19 -11.80
C ARG A 66 -7.71 7.70 -13.18
N GLY A 67 -7.52 6.78 -14.12
CA GLY A 67 -7.07 7.09 -15.49
C GLY A 67 -5.58 7.43 -15.61
N ALA A 68 -4.83 7.42 -14.50
CA ALA A 68 -3.40 7.67 -14.47
C ALA A 68 -2.58 6.39 -14.25
N VAL A 69 -3.14 5.38 -13.58
CA VAL A 69 -2.45 4.11 -13.28
C VAL A 69 -3.29 2.91 -13.71
N SER A 70 -2.64 1.74 -13.88
CA SER A 70 -3.29 0.48 -14.26
C SER A 70 -3.80 -0.34 -13.07
N GLY A 71 -3.34 -0.06 -11.86
CA GLY A 71 -3.72 -0.79 -10.66
C GLY A 71 -3.03 -0.25 -9.41
N ILE A 72 -3.42 -0.76 -8.25
CA ILE A 72 -2.96 -0.30 -6.94
C ILE A 72 -2.40 -1.48 -6.15
N VAL A 73 -1.22 -1.30 -5.56
CA VAL A 73 -0.67 -2.15 -4.49
C VAL A 73 -0.71 -1.31 -3.23
N LEU A 74 -1.51 -1.72 -2.24
CA LEU A 74 -1.81 -0.91 -1.06
C LEU A 74 -1.38 -1.62 0.21
N ASN A 75 -0.46 -1.00 0.95
CA ASN A 75 -0.28 -1.26 2.36
C ASN A 75 -0.81 -0.06 3.14
N ALA A 76 -2.05 -0.11 3.61
CA ALA A 76 -2.67 1.00 4.35
C ALA A 76 -2.20 1.10 5.81
N GLY A 77 -1.22 0.28 6.23
CA GLY A 77 -0.72 0.26 7.61
C GLY A 77 -1.86 0.06 8.60
N ALA A 78 -1.89 0.89 9.65
CA ALA A 78 -2.95 0.83 10.66
C ALA A 78 -4.35 1.16 10.11
N TYR A 79 -4.45 1.94 9.03
CA TYR A 79 -5.74 2.34 8.46
C TYR A 79 -6.49 1.18 7.80
N THR A 80 -5.81 0.09 7.47
CA THR A 80 -6.44 -1.18 7.08
C THR A 80 -7.58 -1.57 8.02
N HIS A 81 -7.39 -1.34 9.32
CA HIS A 81 -8.27 -1.82 10.38
C HIS A 81 -9.30 -0.78 10.83
N THR A 82 -9.26 0.44 10.28
CA THR A 82 -10.09 1.55 10.77
C THR A 82 -10.75 2.37 9.68
N SER A 83 -10.19 2.43 8.47
CA SER A 83 -10.56 3.42 7.47
C SER A 83 -11.56 2.89 6.44
N VAL A 84 -12.84 3.16 6.70
CA VAL A 84 -13.88 3.04 5.66
C VAL A 84 -13.67 4.09 4.56
N ALA A 85 -13.09 5.26 4.89
CA ALA A 85 -12.82 6.31 3.91
C ALA A 85 -11.84 5.87 2.81
N ILE A 86 -10.73 5.20 3.18
CA ILE A 86 -9.76 4.66 2.22
C ILE A 86 -10.41 3.52 1.41
N ARG A 87 -11.19 2.64 2.05
CA ARG A 87 -11.94 1.58 1.35
C ARG A 87 -12.82 2.15 0.24
N ASP A 88 -13.64 3.15 0.57
CA ASP A 88 -14.57 3.74 -0.39
C ASP A 88 -13.83 4.54 -1.47
N ALA A 89 -12.70 5.18 -1.13
CA ALA A 89 -11.84 5.84 -2.11
C ALA A 89 -11.25 4.85 -3.12
N VAL A 90 -10.78 3.66 -2.67
CA VAL A 90 -10.32 2.58 -3.56
C VAL A 90 -11.44 2.15 -4.51
N LEU A 91 -12.63 1.87 -3.99
CA LEU A 91 -13.79 1.48 -4.80
C LEU A 91 -14.16 2.55 -5.84
N ALA A 92 -14.10 3.83 -5.47
CA ALA A 92 -14.42 4.95 -6.36
C ALA A 92 -13.44 5.09 -7.54
N THR A 93 -12.22 4.54 -7.44
CA THR A 93 -11.26 4.53 -8.55
C THR A 93 -11.68 3.58 -9.68
N GLY A 94 -12.37 2.48 -9.35
CA GLY A 94 -12.66 1.38 -10.27
C GLY A 94 -11.41 0.58 -10.71
N LEU A 95 -10.27 0.77 -10.06
CA LEU A 95 -9.01 0.08 -10.36
C LEU A 95 -8.89 -1.22 -9.56
N PRO A 96 -8.23 -2.25 -10.10
CA PRO A 96 -7.86 -3.43 -9.32
C PRO A 96 -6.85 -3.04 -8.22
N MET A 97 -7.05 -3.56 -7.02
CA MET A 97 -6.22 -3.30 -5.84
C MET A 97 -5.76 -4.60 -5.19
N VAL A 98 -4.48 -4.70 -4.86
CA VAL A 98 -3.88 -5.79 -4.08
C VAL A 98 -3.52 -5.25 -2.71
N GLU A 99 -3.96 -5.93 -1.65
CA GLU A 99 -3.63 -5.56 -0.27
C GLU A 99 -2.32 -6.23 0.15
N VAL A 100 -1.40 -5.47 0.74
CA VAL A 100 -0.10 -5.99 1.18
C VAL A 100 0.19 -5.59 2.62
N HIS A 101 0.73 -6.53 3.39
CA HIS A 101 1.23 -6.32 4.74
C HIS A 101 2.66 -6.83 4.86
N VAL A 102 3.55 -6.02 5.45
CA VAL A 102 4.94 -6.45 5.73
C VAL A 102 4.97 -7.59 6.75
N SER A 103 4.05 -7.57 7.73
CA SER A 103 3.94 -8.59 8.76
C SER A 103 2.65 -9.40 8.61
N ASN A 104 2.64 -10.64 9.10
CA ASN A 104 1.41 -11.45 9.16
C ASN A 104 0.43 -10.87 10.20
N VAL A 105 -0.58 -10.12 9.75
CA VAL A 105 -1.58 -9.46 10.61
C VAL A 105 -2.49 -10.44 11.36
N HIS A 106 -2.70 -11.66 10.85
CA HIS A 106 -3.53 -12.66 11.55
C HIS A 106 -2.85 -13.27 12.77
N ARG A 107 -1.52 -13.19 12.86
CA ARG A 107 -0.75 -13.62 14.04
C ARG A 107 -0.56 -12.50 15.07
N ARG A 108 -1.19 -11.35 14.83
CA ARG A 108 -1.08 -10.16 15.66
C ARG A 108 -2.32 -9.96 16.54
N GLU A 109 -2.33 -8.83 17.25
CA GLU A 109 -3.38 -8.43 18.18
C GLU A 109 -4.78 -8.50 17.53
N PRO A 110 -5.86 -8.83 18.26
CA PRO A 110 -7.20 -9.04 17.67
C PRO A 110 -7.70 -7.87 16.80
N PHE A 111 -7.38 -6.63 17.16
CA PHE A 111 -7.79 -5.45 16.38
C PHE A 111 -7.13 -5.36 14.99
N ARG A 112 -6.12 -6.18 14.69
CA ARG A 112 -5.46 -6.25 13.37
C ARG A 112 -5.97 -7.38 12.49
N GLN A 113 -6.84 -8.23 13.03
CA GLN A 113 -7.31 -9.41 12.30
C GLN A 113 -8.43 -9.06 11.30
N HIS A 114 -9.09 -7.91 11.48
CA HIS A 114 -10.08 -7.38 10.54
C HIS A 114 -9.44 -6.34 9.61
N SER A 115 -9.66 -6.50 8.30
CA SER A 115 -9.31 -5.52 7.28
C SER A 115 -10.57 -5.05 6.56
N TYR A 116 -10.75 -3.73 6.48
CA TYR A 116 -11.79 -3.10 5.65
C TYR A 116 -11.46 -3.15 4.15
N LEU A 117 -10.28 -3.61 3.78
CA LEU A 117 -9.78 -3.63 2.40
C LEU A 117 -9.81 -5.04 1.80
N SER A 118 -9.73 -6.07 2.64
CA SER A 118 -9.58 -7.45 2.20
C SER A 118 -10.74 -7.98 1.37
N ASP A 119 -11.97 -7.49 1.58
CA ASP A 119 -13.14 -7.89 0.81
C ASP A 119 -13.19 -7.27 -0.60
N ILE A 120 -12.47 -6.17 -0.81
CA ILE A 120 -12.41 -5.44 -2.08
C ILE A 120 -11.10 -5.64 -2.82
N ALA A 121 -10.10 -6.27 -2.18
CA ALA A 121 -8.83 -6.63 -2.79
C ALA A 121 -9.01 -7.81 -3.76
N VAL A 122 -8.27 -7.79 -4.87
CA VAL A 122 -8.24 -8.93 -5.82
C VAL A 122 -7.33 -10.06 -5.34
N ALA A 123 -6.40 -9.73 -4.44
CA ALA A 123 -5.45 -10.62 -3.78
C ALA A 123 -4.98 -10.01 -2.46
#